data_AF-A0A7W4DHC2-F1
#
_entry.id   AF-A0A7W4DHC2-F1
#
_cell.length_a   1.000
_cell.length_b   1.000
_cell.length_c   1.000
_cell.angle_alpha   90.00
_cell.angle_beta   90.00
_cell.angle_gamma   90.00
#
_symmetry.space_group_name_H-M   'P 1'
#
loop_
_entity.id
_entity.type
_entity.pdbx_description
1 polymer ?
#
loop_
_entity_poly.entity_id
_entity_poly.type
_entity_poly.pdbx_seq_one_letter_code
_entity_poly.pdbx_strand_id
1 'polypeptide(L)'
;NKKLNVIVTVRSNDVPLGMPFNVTQYAVLCHLIAKVCNLEPSLMTYVINDAHIYENQIPGIEEQLRRRDEKLKKDGALFKAPKLYINPEITDFFKFDNSKELKDIQLIDYKHQGRIMMPVTE
;
A
#
# COMPACT_ATOMS: atom_id res chain seq x y z
N ASN A 1 -23.66 -9.22 3.78
CA ASN A 1 -23.36 -7.85 3.31
C ASN A 1 -22.45 -7.78 2.06
N LYS A 2 -22.30 -8.83 1.22
CA LYS A 2 -21.48 -8.83 -0.01
C LYS A 2 -20.09 -8.14 0.11
N LYS A 3 -19.39 -8.36 1.22
CA LYS A 3 -18.10 -7.72 1.53
C LYS A 3 -17.01 -8.76 1.71
N LEU A 4 -15.81 -8.46 1.22
CA LEU A 4 -14.60 -9.24 1.42
C LEU A 4 -13.69 -8.53 2.43
N ASN A 5 -13.44 -9.17 3.56
CA ASN A 5 -12.40 -8.75 4.51
C ASN A 5 -11.15 -9.61 4.29
N VAL A 6 -9.98 -9.07 4.61
CA VAL A 6 -8.70 -9.80 4.53
C VAL A 6 -7.94 -9.65 5.84
N ILE A 7 -7.30 -10.74 6.27
CA ILE A 7 -6.36 -10.74 7.39
C ILE A 7 -4.99 -11.14 6.82
N VAL A 8 -3.99 -10.30 7.06
CA VAL A 8 -2.60 -10.56 6.70
C VAL A 8 -1.82 -10.72 7.99
N THR A 9 -1.16 -11.86 8.17
CA THR A 9 -0.28 -12.10 9.32
C THR A 9 1.16 -12.16 8.84
N VAL A 10 2.00 -11.29 9.40
CA VAL A 10 3.39 -11.14 9.00
C VAL A 10 4.30 -11.48 10.17
N ARG A 11 5.15 -12.50 9.96
CA ARG A 11 6.05 -12.98 11.00
C ARG A 11 7.14 -11.97 11.38
N SER A 12 7.57 -11.13 10.44
CA SER A 12 8.71 -10.22 10.54
C SER A 12 8.54 -9.14 9.49
N ASN A 13 8.56 -7.87 9.90
CA ASN A 13 8.13 -6.76 9.07
C ASN A 13 9.07 -5.56 9.26
N ASP A 14 9.92 -5.33 8.25
CA ASP A 14 10.65 -4.08 8.03
C ASP A 14 9.63 -2.95 7.87
N VAL A 15 9.50 -2.12 8.90
CA VAL A 15 8.51 -1.04 8.96
C VAL A 15 8.78 0.06 7.92
N PRO A 16 10.02 0.57 7.75
CA PRO A 16 10.26 1.68 6.83
C PRO A 16 10.11 1.29 5.35
N LEU A 17 10.61 0.13 4.96
CA LEU A 17 10.72 -0.27 3.56
C LEU A 17 9.69 -1.34 3.19
N GLY A 18 9.61 -2.44 3.94
CA GLY A 18 8.76 -3.58 3.59
C GLY A 18 7.26 -3.29 3.73
N MET A 19 6.88 -2.72 4.88
CA MET A 19 5.48 -2.51 5.26
C MET A 19 4.67 -1.69 4.23
N PRO A 20 5.14 -0.54 3.70
CA PRO A 20 4.36 0.22 2.73
C PRO A 20 4.04 -0.57 1.46
N PHE A 21 4.99 -1.39 0.97
CA PHE A 21 4.74 -2.27 -0.17
C PHE A 21 3.80 -3.41 0.19
N ASN A 22 3.96 -4.03 1.36
CA ASN A 22 3.13 -5.15 1.78
C ASN A 22 1.67 -4.73 2.05
N VAL A 23 1.44 -3.60 2.70
CA VAL A 23 0.09 -3.05 2.90
C VAL A 23 -0.56 -2.77 1.54
N THR A 24 0.18 -2.16 0.61
CA THR A 24 -0.34 -1.82 -0.72
C THR A 24 -0.65 -3.07 -1.55
N GLN A 25 0.25 -4.07 -1.60
CA GLN A 25 0.03 -5.27 -2.40
C GLN A 25 -1.19 -6.07 -1.93
N TYR A 26 -1.40 -6.19 -0.61
CA TYR A 26 -2.52 -6.96 -0.08
C TYR A 26 -3.85 -6.20 -0.17
N ALA A 27 -3.82 -4.86 -0.07
CA ALA A 27 -4.98 -4.04 -0.39
C ALA A 27 -5.39 -4.20 -1.86
N VAL A 28 -4.44 -4.11 -2.79
CA VAL A 28 -4.72 -4.34 -4.22
C VAL A 28 -5.24 -5.76 -4.45
N LEU A 29 -4.60 -6.79 -3.89
CA LEU A 29 -5.05 -8.17 -4.01
C LEU A 29 -6.50 -8.37 -3.51
N CYS A 30 -6.84 -7.78 -2.36
CA CYS A 30 -8.20 -7.80 -1.82
C CYS A 30 -9.21 -7.20 -2.81
N HIS A 31 -8.89 -6.05 -3.41
CA HIS A 31 -9.74 -5.42 -4.42
C HIS A 31 -9.89 -6.27 -5.69
N LEU A 32 -8.82 -6.91 -6.17
CA LEU A 32 -8.86 -7.77 -7.35
C LEU A 32 -9.72 -9.02 -7.10
N ILE A 33 -9.55 -9.68 -5.96
CA ILE A 33 -10.36 -10.86 -5.57
C ILE A 33 -11.82 -10.45 -5.38
N ALA A 34 -12.08 -9.36 -4.66
CA ALA A 34 -13.44 -8.87 -4.43
C ALA A 34 -14.17 -8.63 -5.76
N LYS A 35 -13.50 -7.98 -6.72
CA LYS A 35 -14.05 -7.71 -8.05
C LYS A 35 -14.48 -8.98 -8.79
N VAL A 36 -13.58 -9.95 -8.95
CA VAL A 36 -13.88 -11.17 -9.73
C VAL A 36 -14.89 -12.09 -9.02
N CYS A 37 -15.04 -11.94 -7.70
CA CYS A 37 -16.05 -12.63 -6.91
C CYS A 37 -17.38 -11.86 -6.77
N ASN A 38 -17.53 -10.70 -7.43
CA ASN A 38 -18.71 -9.82 -7.30
C ASN A 38 -19.01 -9.42 -5.83
N LEU A 39 -17.96 -9.06 -5.09
CA LEU A 39 -17.96 -8.58 -3.71
C LEU A 39 -17.38 -7.16 -3.65
N GLU A 40 -17.69 -6.44 -2.57
CA GLU A 40 -17.07 -5.17 -2.22
C GLU A 40 -15.86 -5.40 -1.31
N PRO A 41 -14.67 -4.82 -1.61
CA PRO A 41 -13.55 -4.86 -0.67
C PRO A 41 -13.91 -4.09 0.61
N SER A 42 -13.51 -4.63 1.76
CA SER A 42 -13.82 -4.05 3.07
C SER A 42 -12.57 -4.05 3.96
N LEU A 43 -12.67 -4.50 5.22
CA LEU A 43 -11.62 -4.31 6.20
C LEU A 43 -10.40 -5.20 5.92
N MET A 44 -9.22 -4.59 5.83
CA MET A 44 -7.94 -5.28 5.93
C MET A 44 -7.40 -5.18 7.35
N THR A 45 -7.14 -6.33 7.97
CA THR A 45 -6.45 -6.42 9.27
C THR A 45 -5.01 -6.88 9.02
N TYR A 46 -4.03 -6.06 9.37
CA TYR A 46 -2.61 -6.35 9.18
C TYR A 46 -1.97 -6.63 10.54
N VAL A 47 -1.67 -7.90 10.81
CA VAL A 47 -1.14 -8.42 12.06
C VAL A 47 0.36 -8.61 11.91
N ILE A 48 1.14 -7.98 12.79
CA ILE A 48 2.60 -8.03 12.77
C ILE A 48 3.08 -8.69 14.05
N ASN A 49 3.91 -9.73 13.92
CA ASN A 49 4.52 -10.38 15.07
C ASN A 49 5.79 -9.64 15.52
N ASP A 50 6.74 -9.46 14.61
CA ASP A 50 7.97 -8.70 14.82
C ASP A 50 7.97 -7.49 13.89
N ALA A 51 7.76 -6.31 14.47
CA ALA A 51 7.88 -5.03 13.78
C ALA A 51 9.23 -4.40 14.14
N HIS A 52 10.07 -4.16 13.13
CA HIS A 52 11.40 -3.61 13.36
C HIS A 52 11.76 -2.51 12.36
N ILE A 53 12.71 -1.68 12.77
CA ILE A 53 13.38 -0.65 11.98
C ILE A 53 14.86 -1.00 12.04
N TYR A 54 15.53 -1.14 10.89
CA TYR A 54 16.97 -1.33 10.88
C TYR A 54 17.69 -0.02 11.22
N GLU A 55 18.85 -0.11 11.89
CA GLU A 55 19.58 1.08 12.34
C GLU A 55 19.96 2.03 11.19
N ASN A 56 20.36 1.47 10.05
CA ASN A 56 20.66 2.19 8.81
C ASN A 56 19.43 2.90 8.19
N GLN A 57 18.21 2.58 8.64
CA GLN A 57 16.97 3.20 8.18
C GLN A 57 16.46 4.31 9.11
N ILE A 58 17.02 4.46 10.31
CA ILE A 58 16.61 5.48 11.30
C ILE A 58 16.62 6.89 10.68
N PRO A 59 17.69 7.35 10.00
CA PRO A 59 17.71 8.69 9.40
C PRO A 59 16.59 8.88 8.34
N GLY A 60 16.23 7.82 7.62
CA GLY A 60 15.16 7.85 6.62
C GLY A 60 13.77 8.03 7.25
N ILE A 61 13.52 7.37 8.39
CA ILE A 61 12.27 7.53 9.14
C ILE A 61 12.18 8.92 9.77
N GLU A 62 13.26 9.43 10.36
CA GLU A 62 13.31 10.78 10.91
C GLU A 62 12.97 11.83 9.84
N GLU A 63 13.53 11.68 8.64
CA GLU A 63 13.21 12.54 7.50
C GLU A 63 11.74 12.40 7.06
N GLN A 64 11.19 11.18 7.04
CA GLN A 64 9.77 10.96 6.72
C GLN A 64 8.84 11.66 7.72
N LEU A 65 9.14 11.56 9.01
CA LEU A 65 8.38 12.22 10.08
C LEU A 65 8.51 13.74 9.99
N ARG A 66 9.71 14.27 9.73
CA ARG A 66 9.93 15.71 9.51
C ARG A 66 9.09 16.23 8.34
N ARG A 67 9.12 15.54 7.19
CA ARG A 67 8.30 15.90 6.01
C ARG A 67 6.81 15.88 6.33
N ARG A 68 6.33 14.86 7.06
CA ARG A 68 4.93 14.77 7.51
C ARG A 68 4.54 16.01 8.31
N ASP A 69 5.35 16.37 9.30
CA ASP A 69 5.06 17.47 10.22
C ASP A 69 5.11 18.84 9.53
N GLU A 70 6.08 19.04 8.63
CA GLU A 70 6.15 20.26 7.82
C GLU A 70 4.93 20.40 6.91
N LYS A 71 4.48 19.31 6.29
CA LYS A 71 3.27 19.33 5.47
C LYS A 71 2.03 19.63 6.29
N LEU A 72 1.88 19.02 7.46
CA LEU A 72 0.78 19.32 8.37
C LEU A 72 0.77 20.78 8.81
N LYS A 73 1.94 21.35 9.14
CA LYS A 73 2.07 22.77 9.51
C LYS A 73 1.75 23.71 8.34
N LYS A 74 2.20 23.39 7.13
CA LYS A 74 2.05 24.23 5.94
C LYS A 74 0.65 24.18 5.35
N ASP A 75 0.11 22.99 5.18
CA ASP A 75 -1.11 22.75 4.40
C ASP A 75 -2.33 22.44 5.29
N GLY A 76 -2.13 22.22 6.60
CA GLY A 76 -3.18 21.80 7.54
C GLY A 76 -3.65 20.34 7.35
N ALA A 77 -3.13 19.62 6.35
CA ALA A 77 -3.54 18.26 6.03
C ALA A 77 -2.46 17.46 5.25
N LEU A 78 -2.51 16.13 5.37
CA LEU A 78 -1.76 15.22 4.50
C LEU A 78 -2.46 15.02 3.15
N PHE A 79 -1.77 14.39 2.20
CA PHE A 79 -2.42 13.99 0.95
C PHE A 79 -3.50 12.95 1.24
N LYS A 80 -4.62 13.06 0.52
CA LYS A 80 -5.67 12.02 0.56
C LYS A 80 -5.12 10.73 -0.05
N ALA A 81 -5.65 9.60 0.38
CA ALA A 81 -5.37 8.31 -0.25
C ALA A 81 -5.75 8.36 -1.75
N PRO A 82 -4.95 7.73 -2.62
CA PRO A 82 -5.28 7.63 -4.04
C PRO A 82 -6.54 6.77 -4.24
N LYS A 83 -7.12 6.85 -5.44
CA LYS A 83 -8.15 5.90 -5.87
C LYS A 83 -7.51 4.78 -6.68
N LEU A 84 -7.89 3.54 -6.38
CA LEU A 84 -7.52 2.39 -7.19
C LEU A 84 -8.56 2.20 -8.30
N TYR A 85 -8.15 2.38 -9.54
CA TYR A 85 -8.92 1.97 -10.72
C TYR A 85 -8.56 0.54 -11.09
N ILE A 86 -9.58 -0.26 -11.39
CA ILE A 86 -9.45 -1.62 -11.89
C ILE A 86 -10.36 -1.76 -13.11
N ASN A 87 -9.82 -2.29 -14.22
CA ASN A 87 -10.56 -2.46 -15.47
C ASN A 87 -11.87 -3.23 -15.26
N PRO A 88 -13.05 -2.63 -15.53
CA PRO A 88 -14.34 -3.27 -15.29
C PRO A 88 -14.55 -4.55 -16.11
N GLU A 89 -13.95 -4.66 -17.30
CA GLU A 89 -14.15 -5.76 -18.24
C GLU A 89 -13.51 -7.08 -17.78
N ILE A 90 -12.52 -7.01 -16.87
CA ILE A 90 -11.87 -8.21 -16.35
C ILE A 90 -12.77 -8.89 -15.32
N THR A 91 -13.13 -10.14 -15.59
CA THR A 91 -14.00 -10.98 -14.74
C THR A 91 -13.32 -12.25 -14.24
N ASP A 92 -12.08 -12.48 -14.66
CA ASP A 92 -11.25 -13.63 -14.29
C ASP A 92 -9.92 -13.12 -13.73
N PHE A 93 -9.54 -13.59 -12.55
CA PHE A 93 -8.34 -13.16 -11.85
C PHE A 93 -7.08 -13.37 -12.68
N PHE A 94 -7.01 -14.45 -13.45
CA PHE A 94 -5.83 -14.78 -14.24
C PHE A 94 -5.73 -13.98 -15.54
N LYS A 95 -6.72 -13.13 -15.85
CA LYS A 95 -6.72 -12.25 -17.03
C LYS A 95 -6.23 -10.83 -16.74
N PHE A 96 -5.96 -10.47 -15.49
CA PHE A 96 -5.33 -9.19 -15.18
C PHE A 96 -3.92 -9.13 -15.81
N ASP A 97 -3.61 -8.03 -16.49
CA ASP A 97 -2.29 -7.76 -17.05
C ASP A 97 -1.23 -7.70 -15.94
N ASN A 98 -0.32 -8.67 -15.97
CA ASN A 98 0.85 -8.75 -15.10
C ASN A 98 2.15 -8.35 -15.81
N SER A 99 2.05 -7.78 -17.02
CA SER A 99 3.19 -7.22 -17.72
C SER A 99 3.66 -5.92 -17.08
N LYS A 100 4.79 -5.39 -17.57
CA LYS A 100 5.32 -4.09 -17.12
C LYS A 100 4.37 -2.91 -17.42
N GLU A 101 3.41 -3.10 -18.32
CA GLU A 101 2.49 -2.04 -18.74
C GLU A 101 1.33 -1.85 -17.76
N LEU A 102 1.00 -2.86 -16.94
CA LEU A 102 -0.03 -2.81 -15.89
C LEU A 102 -1.35 -2.18 -16.36
N LYS A 103 -1.87 -2.62 -17.51
CA LYS A 103 -3.00 -1.97 -18.20
C LYS A 103 -4.30 -1.95 -17.40
N ASP A 104 -4.50 -2.95 -16.56
CA ASP A 104 -5.78 -3.15 -15.88
C ASP A 104 -5.88 -2.48 -14.51
N ILE A 105 -4.79 -1.88 -14.02
CA ILE A 105 -4.73 -1.31 -12.66
C ILE A 105 -4.03 0.04 -12.70
N GLN A 106 -4.65 1.07 -12.14
CA GLN A 106 -4.08 2.41 -12.07
C GLN A 106 -4.35 3.07 -10.72
N LEU A 107 -3.38 3.86 -10.24
CA LEU A 107 -3.59 4.76 -9.11
C LEU A 107 -3.94 6.15 -9.63
N ILE A 108 -5.16 6.60 -9.34
CA ILE A 108 -5.66 7.92 -9.69
C ILE A 108 -5.43 8.86 -8.51
N ASP A 109 -4.99 10.09 -8.80
CA ASP A 109 -4.73 11.16 -7.83
C ASP A 109 -3.65 10.84 -6.78
N TYR A 110 -2.70 9.96 -7.09
CA TYR A 110 -1.58 9.68 -6.19
C TYR A 110 -0.64 10.88 -6.06
N LYS A 111 -0.55 11.40 -4.83
CA LYS A 111 0.36 12.50 -4.46
C LYS A 111 1.26 12.03 -3.33
N HIS A 112 2.55 12.39 -3.40
CA HIS A 112 3.55 11.95 -2.44
C HIS A 112 4.54 13.06 -2.08
N GLN A 113 5.28 12.91 -0.98
CA GLN A 113 6.20 13.92 -0.42
C GLN A 113 7.64 13.74 -0.92
N GLY A 114 7.80 13.29 -2.17
CA GLY A 114 9.10 12.92 -2.74
C GLY A 114 9.67 11.59 -2.21
N ARG A 115 10.74 11.12 -2.84
CA ARG A 115 11.41 9.87 -2.49
C ARG A 115 12.24 10.03 -1.21
N ILE A 116 12.33 8.96 -0.43
CA ILE A 116 13.31 8.78 0.66
C ILE A 116 14.07 7.50 0.34
N MET A 117 15.39 7.55 0.45
CA MET A 117 16.24 6.37 0.26
C MET A 117 16.31 5.62 1.59
N MET A 118 15.86 4.37 1.59
CA MET A 118 16.00 3.45 2.72
C MET A 118 16.78 2.24 2.19
N PRO A 119 18.07 2.09 2.55
CA PRO A 119 18.87 0.97 2.06
C PRO A 119 18.29 -0.35 2.58
N VAL A 120 18.37 -1.39 1.76
CA VAL A 120 18.11 -2.76 2.20
C VAL A 120 19.27 -3.15 3.10
N THR A 121 18.97 -3.71 4.26
CA THR A 121 19.98 -4.29 5.14
C THR A 121 20.37 -5.65 4.57
N GLU A 122 21.66 -5.84 4.30
CA GLU A 122 22.24 -7.13 3.90
C GLU A 122 22.37 -8.08 5.10
#